data_AF-A0A1N6MBI7-F1
#
_entry.id   AF-A0A1N6MBI7-F1
#
_cell.length_a   1.000
_cell.length_b   1.000
_cell.length_c   1.000
_cell.angle_alpha   90.00
_cell.angle_beta   90.00
_cell.angle_gamma   90.00
#
_symmetry.space_group_name_H-M   'P 1'
#
loop_
_entity.id
_entity.type
_entity.pdbx_description
1 polymer ?
#
loop_
_entity_poly.entity_id
_entity_poly.type
_entity_poly.pdbx_seq_one_letter_code
_entity_poly.pdbx_strand_id
1 'polypeptide(L)'
;MLAAFVPNQLADSTLYSAADIRGKDRVETNIRLGFNTAGRIYGYHVNGAMIPKREVKRVGEQFVVALEPDVTIEWVPISGDFGGKPILVNPIPEMEKFDIWIHPQAEQGQAFDNTYITPIADADSQDYILTFPAETGLPPLYVVYKESARNESGVVTGNGEDVTGLWLEAAGKELGVPVPSQIADQLRGREFSSFDGFRKAFWKAVSQDEVLSSQFNEGNQELIQNGFAPFPRFKEQVGGREKYEIHHVEEIQYGGSVYDVDNMTITTPKNHIRIHSNKG
;
A
#
# COMPACT_ATOMS: atom_id res chain seq x y z
N MET A 1 -3.09 -5.48 -1.68
CA MET A 1 -2.50 -5.57 -3.03
C MET A 1 -1.51 -6.71 -3.06
N LEU A 2 -1.43 -7.44 -4.16
CA LEU A 2 -0.56 -8.61 -4.33
C LEU A 2 0.15 -8.51 -5.67
N ALA A 3 1.46 -8.79 -5.69
CA ALA A 3 2.21 -8.95 -6.92
C ALA A 3 3.17 -10.13 -6.78
N ALA A 4 3.28 -10.93 -7.83
CA ALA A 4 4.13 -12.11 -7.90
C ALA A 4 5.12 -11.97 -9.05
N PHE A 5 6.36 -12.38 -8.80
CA PHE A 5 7.47 -12.25 -9.73
C PHE A 5 8.15 -13.60 -9.86
N VAL A 6 8.32 -14.03 -11.11
CA VAL A 6 9.25 -15.10 -11.44
C VAL A 6 10.61 -14.43 -11.61
N PRO A 7 11.58 -14.69 -10.72
CA PRO A 7 12.93 -14.18 -10.93
C PRO A 7 13.51 -14.87 -12.17
N ASN A 8 13.77 -14.13 -13.23
CA ASN A 8 14.59 -14.65 -14.33
C ASN A 8 16.03 -14.79 -13.82
N GLN A 9 16.68 -15.93 -14.04
CA GLN A 9 18.10 -16.08 -13.71
C GLN A 9 18.90 -15.00 -14.44
N LEU A 10 19.35 -13.99 -13.71
CA LEU A 10 20.37 -13.08 -14.17
C LEU A 10 21.71 -13.81 -14.08
N ALA A 11 22.53 -13.69 -15.12
CA ALA A 11 23.82 -14.36 -15.24
C ALA A 11 24.90 -13.84 -14.26
N ASP A 12 24.49 -13.15 -13.19
CA ASP A 12 25.35 -12.47 -12.21
C ASP A 12 25.38 -13.16 -10.84
N SER A 13 24.82 -14.38 -10.72
CA SER A 13 24.79 -15.18 -9.49
C SER A 13 23.97 -14.58 -8.34
N THR A 14 23.10 -13.60 -8.60
CA THR A 14 22.29 -12.94 -7.57
C THR A 14 20.99 -13.67 -7.21
N LEU A 15 20.62 -14.72 -7.94
CA LEU A 15 19.35 -15.43 -7.77
C LEU A 15 19.54 -16.94 -7.57
N TYR A 16 18.82 -17.47 -6.59
CA TYR A 16 18.93 -18.86 -6.17
C TYR A 16 18.02 -19.79 -7.00
N SER A 17 18.51 -20.97 -7.36
CA SER A 17 17.67 -22.03 -7.92
C SER A 17 16.77 -22.66 -6.85
N ALA A 18 15.73 -23.38 -7.26
CA ALA A 18 14.90 -24.18 -6.35
C ALA A 18 15.73 -25.20 -5.54
N ALA A 19 16.87 -25.65 -6.07
CA ALA A 19 17.79 -26.54 -5.35
C ALA A 19 18.56 -25.79 -4.25
N ASP A 20 19.00 -24.56 -4.52
CA ASP A 20 19.82 -23.77 -3.59
C ASP A 20 19.05 -23.27 -2.35
N ILE A 21 17.71 -23.20 -2.44
CA ILE A 21 16.82 -22.73 -1.36
C ILE A 21 16.02 -23.85 -0.69
N ARG A 22 16.13 -25.10 -1.15
CA ARG A 22 15.32 -26.22 -0.65
C ARG A 22 15.45 -26.40 0.86
N GLY A 23 16.67 -26.32 1.39
CA GLY A 23 16.97 -26.47 2.82
C GLY A 23 17.02 -25.16 3.62
N LYS A 24 16.53 -24.04 3.07
CA LYS A 24 16.60 -22.73 3.71
C LYS A 24 15.22 -22.23 4.09
N ASP A 25 15.08 -21.70 5.30
CA ASP A 25 13.84 -21.03 5.75
C ASP A 25 13.78 -19.57 5.31
N ARG A 26 14.93 -19.00 4.95
CA ARG A 26 15.07 -17.63 4.45
C ARG A 26 16.12 -17.56 3.34
N VAL A 27 15.94 -16.62 2.43
CA VAL A 27 16.79 -16.44 1.25
C VAL A 27 17.27 -14.99 1.22
N GLU A 28 18.56 -14.79 1.03
CA GLU A 28 19.13 -13.45 0.92
C GLU A 28 18.77 -12.82 -0.43
N THR A 29 18.45 -11.54 -0.49
CA THR A 29 18.24 -10.80 -1.74
C THR A 29 18.92 -9.44 -1.66
N ASN A 30 19.39 -8.95 -2.81
CA ASN A 30 19.88 -7.57 -2.95
C ASN A 30 18.84 -6.62 -3.55
N ILE A 31 17.63 -7.12 -3.84
CA ILE A 31 16.52 -6.35 -4.39
C ILE A 31 15.26 -6.72 -3.63
N ARG A 32 14.50 -5.71 -3.18
CA ARG A 32 13.15 -5.89 -2.66
C ARG A 32 12.16 -5.09 -3.49
N LEU A 33 10.92 -5.56 -3.50
CA LEU A 33 9.81 -4.88 -4.17
C LEU A 33 8.83 -4.36 -3.12
N GLY A 34 8.10 -3.32 -3.45
CA GLY A 34 7.08 -2.73 -2.58
C GLY A 34 6.02 -2.00 -3.39
N PHE A 35 4.98 -1.55 -2.70
CA PHE A 35 3.93 -0.72 -3.29
C PHE A 35 3.98 0.69 -2.72
N ASN A 36 3.90 1.70 -3.59
CA ASN A 36 3.79 3.08 -3.14
C ASN A 36 2.34 3.41 -2.71
N THR A 37 2.12 4.62 -2.21
CA THR A 37 0.80 5.08 -1.73
C THR A 37 -0.28 5.13 -2.81
N ALA A 38 0.11 5.16 -4.10
CA ALA A 38 -0.78 5.08 -5.24
C ALA A 38 -1.02 3.64 -5.72
N GLY A 39 -0.48 2.64 -5.01
CA GLY A 39 -0.59 1.22 -5.36
C GLY A 39 0.28 0.78 -6.54
N ARG A 40 1.22 1.61 -7.00
CA ARG A 40 2.18 1.22 -8.03
C ARG A 40 3.35 0.46 -7.41
N ILE A 41 3.77 -0.62 -8.08
CA ILE A 41 4.93 -1.38 -7.66
C ILE A 41 6.23 -0.62 -7.96
N TYR A 42 7.21 -0.73 -7.08
CA TYR A 42 8.58 -0.25 -7.29
C TYR A 42 9.59 -1.27 -6.73
N GLY A 43 10.82 -1.24 -7.25
CA GLY A 43 11.93 -2.05 -6.76
C GLY A 43 13.07 -1.19 -6.24
N TYR A 44 13.77 -1.66 -5.22
CA TYR A 44 14.90 -0.95 -4.61
C TYR A 44 16.00 -1.92 -4.19
N HIS A 45 17.26 -1.45 -4.29
CA HIS A 45 18.40 -2.22 -3.82
C HIS A 45 18.43 -2.27 -2.29
N VAL A 46 18.79 -3.43 -1.77
CA VAL A 46 19.07 -3.68 -0.35
C VAL A 46 20.42 -4.39 -0.25
N ASN A 47 21.09 -4.23 0.89
CA ASN A 47 22.38 -4.89 1.11
C ASN A 47 22.15 -6.21 1.87
N GLY A 48 21.81 -7.28 1.14
CA GLY A 48 21.64 -8.62 1.70
C GLY A 48 20.46 -8.79 2.67
N ALA A 49 19.22 -8.57 2.19
CA ALA A 49 18.02 -8.75 3.02
C ALA A 49 17.55 -10.22 3.05
N MET A 50 17.21 -10.74 4.23
CA MET A 50 16.73 -12.12 4.39
C MET A 50 15.20 -12.22 4.24
N ILE A 51 14.73 -12.79 3.14
CA ILE A 51 13.29 -12.96 2.83
C ILE A 51 12.81 -14.35 3.27
N PRO A 52 11.69 -14.47 4.00
CA PRO A 52 11.15 -15.76 4.41
C PRO A 52 10.73 -16.63 3.22
N LYS A 53 11.02 -17.94 3.29
CA LYS A 53 10.53 -18.95 2.36
C LYS A 53 9.20 -19.53 2.86
N ARG A 54 8.28 -19.82 1.95
CA ARG A 54 7.06 -20.60 2.20
C ARG A 54 6.92 -21.72 1.17
N GLU A 55 6.49 -22.89 1.63
CA GLU A 55 6.30 -24.05 0.77
C GLU A 55 4.85 -24.14 0.34
N VAL A 56 4.64 -24.12 -0.98
CA VAL A 56 3.34 -24.28 -1.61
C VAL A 56 2.96 -25.76 -1.57
N LYS A 57 1.76 -26.05 -1.09
CA LYS A 57 1.22 -27.40 -1.04
C LYS A 57 0.18 -27.60 -2.13
N ARG A 58 0.15 -28.81 -2.69
CA ARG A 58 -0.94 -29.21 -3.58
C ARG A 58 -2.08 -29.79 -2.74
N VAL A 59 -3.27 -29.22 -2.88
CA VAL A 59 -4.50 -29.69 -2.24
C VAL A 59 -5.53 -29.94 -3.34
N GLY A 60 -5.70 -31.22 -3.72
CA GLY A 60 -6.51 -31.59 -4.89
C GLY A 60 -5.96 -31.00 -6.19
N GLU A 61 -6.75 -30.12 -6.82
CA GLU A 61 -6.42 -29.41 -8.06
C GLU A 61 -5.84 -27.99 -7.83
N GLN A 62 -5.69 -27.59 -6.56
CA GLN A 62 -5.23 -26.26 -6.17
C GLN A 62 -3.80 -26.28 -5.61
N PHE A 63 -3.12 -25.15 -5.78
CA PHE A 63 -1.95 -24.79 -5.00
C PHE A 63 -2.37 -23.86 -3.87
N VAL A 64 -1.91 -24.16 -2.65
CA VAL A 64 -2.25 -23.45 -1.42
C VAL A 64 -0.99 -23.14 -0.63
N VAL A 65 -0.85 -21.90 -0.17
CA VAL A 65 0.22 -21.49 0.74
C VAL A 65 -0.28 -20.45 1.74
N ALA A 66 -0.06 -20.72 3.03
CA ALA A 66 -0.28 -19.74 4.09
C ALA A 66 0.97 -18.87 4.23
N LEU A 67 0.79 -17.55 4.16
CA LEU A 67 1.86 -16.58 4.38
C LEU A 67 1.92 -16.18 5.84
N GLU A 68 0.76 -15.86 6.41
CA GLU A 68 0.47 -15.48 7.80
C GLU A 68 -0.80 -16.19 8.30
N PRO A 69 -1.15 -16.15 9.61
CA PRO A 69 -2.29 -16.91 10.17
C PRO A 69 -3.64 -16.72 9.48
N ASP A 70 -3.85 -15.57 8.86
CA ASP A 70 -5.07 -15.11 8.18
C ASP A 70 -4.87 -14.85 6.68
N VAL A 71 -3.64 -14.91 6.17
CA VAL A 71 -3.33 -14.65 4.76
C VAL A 71 -2.94 -15.95 4.05
N THR A 72 -3.82 -16.43 3.17
CA THR A 72 -3.58 -17.62 2.32
C THR A 72 -3.70 -17.25 0.85
N ILE A 73 -2.75 -17.73 0.03
CA ILE A 73 -2.84 -17.66 -1.43
C ILE A 73 -3.30 -19.03 -1.95
N GLU A 74 -4.39 -19.02 -2.71
CA GLU A 74 -4.93 -20.18 -3.41
C GLU A 74 -5.03 -19.88 -4.91
N TRP A 75 -4.61 -20.82 -5.76
CA TRP A 75 -4.82 -20.68 -7.19
C TRP A 75 -4.96 -22.02 -7.90
N VAL A 76 -5.76 -21.98 -8.97
CA VAL A 76 -6.07 -23.10 -9.86
C VAL A 76 -5.33 -22.88 -11.18
N PRO A 77 -4.43 -23.78 -11.60
CA PRO A 77 -3.78 -23.70 -12.91
C PRO A 77 -4.79 -23.76 -14.06
N ILE A 78 -4.57 -22.96 -15.12
CA ILE A 78 -5.54 -22.80 -16.22
C ILE A 78 -5.62 -24.04 -17.16
N SER A 79 -4.65 -24.97 -17.14
CA SER A 79 -4.78 -26.27 -17.83
C SER A 79 -3.71 -27.32 -17.47
N GLY A 80 -4.10 -28.61 -17.56
CA GLY A 80 -3.21 -29.76 -17.77
C GLY A 80 -3.55 -30.99 -16.92
N ASP A 81 -3.86 -32.14 -17.53
CA ASP A 81 -3.95 -33.43 -16.83
C ASP A 81 -2.66 -33.71 -16.04
N PHE A 82 -2.75 -33.72 -14.71
CA PHE A 82 -1.61 -33.73 -13.78
C PHE A 82 -1.12 -35.16 -13.46
N GLY A 83 -1.30 -36.10 -14.40
CA GLY A 83 -0.93 -37.52 -14.33
C GLY A 83 0.58 -37.81 -14.48
N GLY A 84 1.43 -37.12 -13.72
CA GLY A 84 2.85 -37.46 -13.58
C GLY A 84 3.76 -37.11 -14.77
N LYS A 85 3.37 -36.18 -15.64
CA LYS A 85 4.25 -35.64 -16.70
C LYS A 85 4.75 -34.23 -16.33
N PRO A 86 6.01 -33.88 -16.67
CA PRO A 86 6.58 -32.57 -16.37
C PRO A 86 5.78 -31.46 -17.05
N ILE A 87 5.53 -30.39 -16.29
CA ILE A 87 4.76 -29.22 -16.73
C ILE A 87 5.53 -28.53 -17.87
N LEU A 88 5.02 -28.63 -19.10
CA LEU A 88 5.60 -28.02 -20.30
C LEU A 88 5.14 -26.57 -20.53
N VAL A 89 4.19 -26.08 -19.74
CA VAL A 89 3.62 -24.73 -19.85
C VAL A 89 3.48 -24.12 -18.47
N ASN A 90 4.04 -22.93 -18.25
CA ASN A 90 3.99 -22.24 -16.96
C ASN A 90 2.52 -22.08 -16.49
N PRO A 91 2.11 -22.66 -15.35
CA PRO A 91 0.74 -22.63 -14.84
C PRO A 91 0.37 -21.29 -14.19
N ILE A 92 1.33 -20.37 -14.07
CA ILE A 92 1.06 -18.99 -13.70
C ILE A 92 0.29 -18.35 -14.87
N PRO A 93 -0.88 -17.73 -14.64
CA PRO A 93 -1.59 -17.00 -15.68
C PRO A 93 -0.65 -16.04 -16.41
N GLU A 94 -0.82 -15.84 -17.72
CA GLU A 94 -0.13 -14.75 -18.42
C GLU A 94 -0.50 -13.43 -17.74
N MET A 95 0.38 -12.94 -16.88
CA MET A 95 0.23 -11.65 -16.23
C MET A 95 0.76 -10.56 -17.15
N GLU A 96 0.15 -9.37 -17.11
CA GLU A 96 0.68 -8.19 -17.79
C GLU A 96 2.15 -8.00 -17.37
N LYS A 97 3.05 -8.03 -18.35
CA LYS A 97 4.48 -7.83 -18.13
C LYS A 97 4.72 -6.32 -18.01
N PHE A 98 5.21 -5.89 -16.85
CA PHE A 98 5.64 -4.52 -16.64
C PHE A 98 7.15 -4.47 -16.45
N ASP A 99 7.80 -3.56 -17.17
CA ASP A 99 9.19 -3.21 -16.89
C ASP A 99 9.24 -2.42 -15.57
N ILE A 100 9.85 -3.02 -14.55
CA ILE A 100 10.09 -2.35 -13.27
C ILE A 100 11.46 -1.68 -13.36
N TRP A 101 11.48 -0.35 -13.25
CA TRP A 101 12.73 0.39 -13.13
C TRP A 101 13.35 0.12 -11.76
N ILE A 102 14.56 -0.45 -11.75
CA ILE A 102 15.35 -0.72 -10.55
C ILE A 102 16.34 0.42 -10.36
N HIS A 103 16.32 1.08 -9.20
CA HIS A 103 17.23 2.19 -8.91
C HIS A 103 18.66 1.70 -8.67
N PRO A 104 19.68 2.16 -9.41
CA PRO A 104 21.06 1.75 -9.18
C PRO A 104 21.57 2.16 -7.79
N GLN A 105 22.52 1.39 -7.25
CA GLN A 105 23.22 1.70 -6.01
C GLN A 105 23.90 3.09 -6.13
N ALA A 106 23.44 4.08 -5.36
CA ALA A 106 24.16 5.33 -5.22
C ALA A 106 25.24 5.17 -4.14
N GLU A 107 26.46 5.63 -4.44
CA GLU A 107 27.35 6.11 -3.36
C GLU A 107 26.59 7.22 -2.64
N GLN A 108 26.55 7.16 -1.30
CA GLN A 108 25.90 8.18 -0.49
C GLN A 108 26.39 9.58 -0.91
N GLY A 109 25.46 10.44 -1.37
CA GLY A 109 25.67 11.89 -1.35
C GLY A 109 25.67 12.66 -2.67
N GLN A 110 25.35 12.07 -3.84
CA GLN A 110 25.11 12.88 -5.04
C GLN A 110 23.64 12.88 -5.45
N ALA A 111 23.00 14.04 -5.24
CA ALA A 111 21.70 14.36 -5.78
C ALA A 111 21.81 14.47 -7.30
N PHE A 112 21.12 13.58 -8.03
CA PHE A 112 20.83 13.82 -9.44
C PHE A 112 19.58 14.70 -9.51
N ASP A 113 19.70 15.85 -10.19
CA ASP A 113 18.56 16.66 -10.61
C ASP A 113 17.56 15.74 -11.33
N ASN A 114 16.35 15.66 -10.77
CA ASN A 114 15.19 14.88 -11.24
C ASN A 114 15.14 13.36 -10.96
N THR A 115 15.95 12.83 -10.04
CA THR A 115 15.76 11.45 -9.57
C THR A 115 15.26 11.47 -8.13
N TYR A 116 13.98 11.10 -7.93
CA TYR A 116 13.37 10.94 -6.61
C TYR A 116 14.16 9.91 -5.79
N ILE A 117 14.99 10.39 -4.87
CA ILE A 117 15.41 9.61 -3.70
C ILE A 117 14.19 9.58 -2.79
N THR A 118 13.36 8.54 -2.90
CA THR A 118 12.33 8.32 -1.89
C THR A 118 13.07 7.93 -0.60
N PRO A 119 12.92 8.70 0.49
CA PRO A 119 13.41 8.26 1.79
C PRO A 119 12.78 6.90 2.08
N ILE A 120 13.61 5.96 2.51
CA ILE A 120 13.23 4.63 2.99
C ILE A 120 12.41 4.85 4.26
N ALA A 121 11.11 5.00 4.11
CA ALA A 121 10.12 4.98 5.20
C ALA A 121 8.77 4.55 4.60
N ASP A 122 8.13 3.57 5.23
CA ASP A 122 6.73 3.14 5.04
C ASP A 122 6.40 2.20 3.86
N ALA A 123 7.21 1.17 3.65
CA ALA A 123 6.75 -0.01 2.93
C ALA A 123 6.23 -1.07 3.93
N ASP A 124 4.97 -0.96 4.37
CA ASP A 124 4.19 -2.04 5.02
C ASP A 124 3.91 -3.20 4.05
N SER A 125 4.90 -3.57 3.24
CA SER A 125 4.82 -4.63 2.27
C SER A 125 5.53 -5.83 2.85
N GLN A 126 4.80 -6.93 3.01
CA GLN A 126 5.34 -8.22 3.41
C GLN A 126 5.74 -8.99 2.16
N ASP A 127 6.95 -9.57 2.16
CA ASP A 127 7.49 -10.32 1.04
C ASP A 127 7.95 -11.72 1.42
N TYR A 128 7.73 -12.67 0.51
CA TYR A 128 8.02 -14.09 0.68
C TYR A 128 8.57 -14.69 -0.61
N ILE A 129 9.39 -15.72 -0.46
CA ILE A 129 9.75 -16.62 -1.56
C ILE A 129 8.91 -17.89 -1.46
N LEU A 130 8.07 -18.13 -2.46
CA LEU A 130 7.27 -19.35 -2.55
C LEU A 130 8.03 -20.42 -3.32
N THR A 131 8.15 -21.61 -2.75
CA THR A 131 8.72 -22.78 -3.43
C THR A 131 7.68 -23.84 -3.66
N PHE A 132 7.78 -24.50 -4.81
CA PHE A 132 6.84 -25.52 -5.25
C PHE A 132 7.36 -26.93 -4.99
N PRO A 133 6.47 -27.95 -4.92
CA PRO A 133 6.88 -29.34 -4.92
C PRO A 133 7.74 -29.64 -6.15
N ALA A 134 8.86 -30.34 -5.97
CA ALA A 134 9.87 -30.51 -7.01
C ALA A 134 9.33 -31.20 -8.28
N GLU A 135 8.36 -32.09 -8.12
CA GLU A 135 7.67 -32.80 -9.19
C GLU A 135 6.86 -31.89 -10.13
N THR A 136 6.54 -30.67 -9.69
CA THR A 136 5.85 -29.69 -10.53
C THR A 136 6.78 -29.03 -11.55
N GLY A 137 8.10 -29.00 -11.29
CA GLY A 137 9.07 -28.31 -12.13
C GLY A 137 8.92 -26.77 -12.12
N LEU A 138 8.12 -26.21 -11.21
CA LEU A 138 7.88 -24.76 -11.16
C LEU A 138 9.03 -24.00 -10.50
N PRO A 139 9.41 -22.83 -11.06
CA PRO A 139 10.42 -21.99 -10.42
C PRO A 139 9.86 -21.35 -9.14
N PRO A 140 10.73 -20.99 -8.18
CA PRO A 140 10.31 -20.20 -7.02
C PRO A 140 9.72 -18.86 -7.43
N LEU A 141 8.79 -18.33 -6.64
CA LEU A 141 8.17 -17.02 -6.85
C LEU A 141 8.54 -16.06 -5.74
N TYR A 142 8.95 -14.85 -6.09
CA TYR A 142 8.99 -13.74 -5.15
C TYR A 142 7.62 -13.09 -5.12
N VAL A 143 6.99 -13.07 -3.95
CA VAL A 143 5.69 -12.46 -3.74
C VAL A 143 5.84 -11.30 -2.79
N VAL A 144 5.27 -10.16 -3.16
CA VAL A 144 5.08 -9.03 -2.27
C VAL A 144 3.59 -8.75 -2.15
N TYR A 145 3.12 -8.59 -0.93
CA TYR A 145 1.78 -8.11 -0.68
C TYR A 145 1.80 -6.98 0.33
N LYS A 146 0.85 -6.08 0.15
CA LYS A 146 0.52 -5.06 1.13
C LYS A 146 -0.90 -5.33 1.58
N GLU A 147 -1.03 -5.85 2.79
CA GLU A 147 -2.29 -5.83 3.50
C GLU A 147 -2.55 -4.38 3.89
N SER A 148 -3.78 -3.94 3.69
CA SER A 148 -4.17 -2.63 4.17
C SER A 148 -5.54 -2.83 4.76
N ALA A 149 -5.66 -2.69 6.08
CA ALA A 149 -6.96 -2.67 6.75
C ALA A 149 -7.88 -1.57 6.16
N ARG A 150 -7.32 -0.60 5.42
CA ARG A 150 -8.08 0.36 4.59
C ARG A 150 -8.88 -0.30 3.45
N ASN A 151 -8.64 -1.55 3.11
CA ASN A 151 -9.42 -2.31 2.13
C ASN A 151 -10.45 -3.24 2.79
N GLU A 152 -10.49 -3.29 4.11
CA GLU A 152 -11.51 -4.02 4.85
C GLU A 152 -12.77 -3.17 5.02
N SER A 153 -13.92 -3.84 5.10
CA SER A 153 -15.17 -3.20 5.45
C SER A 153 -15.16 -2.76 6.91
N GLY A 154 -15.76 -1.62 7.21
CA GLY A 154 -15.96 -1.20 8.60
C GLY A 154 -17.01 -0.12 8.75
N VAL A 155 -17.45 0.05 10.00
CA VAL A 155 -18.48 1.02 10.40
C VAL A 155 -17.82 2.25 10.98
N VAL A 156 -18.27 3.42 10.55
CA VAL A 156 -17.74 4.70 11.06
C VAL A 156 -18.13 4.91 12.52
N THR A 157 -17.14 5.14 13.37
CA THR A 157 -17.27 5.49 14.80
C THR A 157 -16.62 6.83 15.10
N GLY A 158 -16.69 7.28 16.35
CA GLY A 158 -16.08 8.54 16.81
C GLY A 158 -17.02 9.75 16.69
N ASN A 159 -16.69 10.82 17.40
CA ASN A 159 -17.53 12.01 17.54
C ASN A 159 -17.11 13.17 16.63
N GLY A 160 -15.83 13.23 16.24
CA GLY A 160 -15.22 14.43 15.68
C GLY A 160 -15.12 15.55 16.73
N GLU A 161 -14.71 16.72 16.28
CA GLU A 161 -14.58 17.91 17.13
C GLU A 161 -15.30 19.11 16.53
N ASP A 162 -15.75 20.02 17.42
CA ASP A 162 -16.31 21.30 16.99
C ASP A 162 -15.20 22.20 16.46
N VAL A 163 -15.31 22.58 15.19
CA VAL A 163 -14.34 23.45 14.53
C VAL A 163 -14.88 24.87 14.40
N THR A 164 -14.07 25.86 14.76
CA THR A 164 -14.43 27.27 14.64
C THR A 164 -13.50 27.99 13.68
N GLY A 165 -14.03 28.95 12.91
CA GLY A 165 -13.24 29.72 11.96
C GLY A 165 -12.88 28.93 10.70
N LEU A 166 -11.66 29.14 10.18
CA LEU A 166 -11.18 28.49 8.96
C LEU A 166 -10.66 27.09 9.27
N TRP A 167 -11.49 26.07 9.03
CA TRP A 167 -11.22 24.69 9.43
C TRP A 167 -9.86 24.17 8.96
N LEU A 168 -9.53 24.31 7.66
CA LEU A 168 -8.29 23.76 7.10
C LEU A 168 -7.07 24.69 7.24
N GLU A 169 -7.17 25.81 7.95
CA GLU A 169 -6.06 26.75 8.10
C GLU A 169 -4.87 26.13 8.86
N ALA A 170 -5.15 25.33 9.88
CA ALA A 170 -4.13 24.68 10.71
C ALA A 170 -3.73 23.28 10.23
N ALA A 171 -4.27 22.79 9.11
CA ALA A 171 -3.97 21.45 8.59
C ALA A 171 -2.48 21.24 8.23
N GLY A 172 -1.73 22.33 8.05
CA GLY A 172 -0.28 22.33 7.82
C GLY A 172 0.57 22.30 9.10
N LYS A 173 -0.03 22.18 10.28
CA LYS A 173 0.64 22.24 11.59
C LYS A 173 0.38 20.98 12.41
N GLU A 174 1.22 20.73 13.42
CA GLU A 174 1.06 19.66 14.42
C GLU A 174 0.63 18.32 13.80
N LEU A 175 -0.50 17.75 14.22
CA LEU A 175 -1.07 16.51 13.68
C LEU A 175 -2.12 16.75 12.58
N GLY A 176 -2.34 18.00 12.16
CA GLY A 176 -3.43 18.40 11.28
C GLY A 176 -4.61 18.97 12.04
N VAL A 177 -5.79 18.96 11.42
CA VAL A 177 -7.04 19.41 12.04
C VAL A 177 -8.03 18.25 12.17
N PRO A 178 -8.85 18.22 13.23
CA PRO A 178 -9.77 17.11 13.46
C PRO A 178 -10.88 17.05 12.40
N VAL A 179 -11.55 15.90 12.33
CA VAL A 179 -12.80 15.75 11.60
C VAL A 179 -13.90 16.60 12.29
N PRO A 180 -14.61 17.49 11.57
CA PRO A 180 -15.70 18.27 12.16
C PRO A 180 -16.82 17.37 12.67
N SER A 181 -17.34 17.64 13.87
CA SER A 181 -18.43 16.89 14.51
C SER A 181 -19.67 16.76 13.62
N GLN A 182 -20.07 17.85 12.95
CA GLN A 182 -21.19 17.86 12.00
C GLN A 182 -20.98 16.96 10.76
N ILE A 183 -19.73 16.64 10.40
CA ILE A 183 -19.41 15.70 9.31
C ILE A 183 -19.33 14.28 9.87
N ALA A 184 -18.77 14.10 11.07
CA ALA A 184 -18.81 12.83 11.78
C ALA A 184 -20.25 12.32 11.96
N ASP A 185 -21.17 13.18 12.39
CA ASP A 185 -22.59 12.84 12.58
C ASP A 185 -23.26 12.31 11.31
N GLN A 186 -22.90 12.82 10.13
CA GLN A 186 -23.44 12.36 8.84
C GLN A 186 -22.88 11.00 8.40
N LEU A 187 -21.71 10.62 8.92
CA LEU A 187 -20.99 9.41 8.52
C LEU A 187 -21.12 8.29 9.56
N ARG A 188 -21.26 8.63 10.84
CA ARG A 188 -21.31 7.69 11.97
C ARG A 188 -22.38 6.63 11.76
N GLY A 189 -22.03 5.38 12.03
CA GLY A 189 -22.91 4.22 11.86
C GLY A 189 -23.07 3.73 10.43
N ARG A 190 -22.51 4.43 9.43
CA ARG A 190 -22.48 3.92 8.05
C ARG A 190 -21.34 2.94 7.87
N GLU A 191 -21.61 1.90 7.09
CA GLU A 191 -20.60 0.91 6.69
C GLU A 191 -19.99 1.30 5.34
N PHE A 192 -18.67 1.12 5.22
CA PHE A 192 -17.93 1.29 3.98
C PHE A 192 -17.11 0.04 3.71
N SER A 193 -17.07 -0.42 2.46
CA SER A 193 -16.28 -1.57 2.04
C SER A 193 -14.79 -1.25 1.81
N SER A 194 -14.42 0.04 1.88
CA SER A 194 -13.04 0.50 1.82
C SER A 194 -12.90 1.94 2.31
N PHE A 195 -11.70 2.30 2.74
CA PHE A 195 -11.36 3.64 3.19
C PHE A 195 -11.42 4.68 2.06
N ASP A 196 -11.18 4.31 0.79
CA ASP A 196 -11.41 5.23 -0.32
C ASP A 196 -12.91 5.54 -0.50
N GLY A 197 -13.78 4.55 -0.26
CA GLY A 197 -15.22 4.75 -0.19
C GLY A 197 -15.60 5.76 0.90
N PHE A 198 -15.05 5.57 2.11
CA PHE A 198 -15.19 6.54 3.21
C PHE A 198 -14.67 7.92 2.83
N ARG A 199 -13.43 8.04 2.32
CA ARG A 199 -12.81 9.32 1.92
C ARG A 199 -13.67 10.07 0.90
N LYS A 200 -14.24 9.37 -0.09
CA LYS A 200 -15.16 9.97 -1.08
C LYS A 200 -16.43 10.50 -0.41
N ALA A 201 -17.03 9.72 0.49
CA ALA A 201 -18.21 10.14 1.22
C ALA A 201 -17.93 11.30 2.17
N PHE A 202 -16.76 11.31 2.81
CA PHE A 202 -16.28 12.39 3.67
C PHE A 202 -16.25 13.73 2.94
N TRP A 203 -15.56 13.81 1.79
CA TRP A 203 -15.50 15.06 1.04
C TRP A 203 -16.86 15.47 0.47
N LYS A 204 -17.72 14.52 0.10
CA LYS A 204 -19.11 14.82 -0.29
C LYS A 204 -19.91 15.42 0.88
N ALA A 205 -19.78 14.88 2.09
CA ALA A 205 -20.44 15.44 3.26
C ALA A 205 -19.96 16.87 3.54
N VAL A 206 -18.64 17.13 3.45
CA VAL A 206 -18.07 18.49 3.55
C VAL A 206 -18.69 19.43 2.50
N SER A 207 -18.92 18.95 1.28
CA SER A 207 -19.51 19.77 0.20
C SER A 207 -20.97 20.15 0.44
N GLN A 208 -21.68 19.36 1.24
CA GLN A 208 -23.09 19.55 1.57
C GLN A 208 -23.28 20.46 2.79
N ASP A 209 -22.23 20.69 3.57
CA ASP A 209 -22.22 21.63 4.68
C ASP A 209 -21.91 23.05 4.17
N GLU A 210 -22.87 23.96 4.26
CA GLU A 210 -22.72 25.33 3.72
C GLU A 210 -21.60 26.13 4.41
N VAL A 211 -21.36 25.90 5.70
CA VAL A 211 -20.35 26.62 6.48
C VAL A 211 -18.95 26.15 6.13
N LEU A 212 -18.75 24.85 5.91
CA LEU A 212 -17.45 24.29 5.50
C LEU A 212 -17.21 24.49 4.00
N SER A 213 -18.19 24.21 3.14
CA SER A 213 -18.07 24.32 1.68
C SER A 213 -17.77 25.75 1.21
N SER A 214 -18.33 26.76 1.88
CA SER A 214 -18.07 28.18 1.57
C SER A 214 -16.64 28.64 1.84
N GLN A 215 -15.82 27.86 2.56
CA GLN A 215 -14.41 28.16 2.81
C GLN A 215 -13.50 27.80 1.62
N PHE A 216 -14.00 27.02 0.65
CA PHE A 216 -13.26 26.58 -0.52
C PHE A 216 -13.47 27.53 -1.71
N ASN A 217 -12.48 27.62 -2.60
CA ASN A 217 -12.67 28.26 -3.90
C ASN A 217 -13.52 27.37 -4.83
N GLU A 218 -14.05 27.95 -5.92
CA GLU A 218 -14.96 27.25 -6.84
C GLU A 218 -14.41 25.91 -7.35
N GLY A 219 -13.13 25.86 -7.73
CA GLY A 219 -12.51 24.62 -8.21
C GLY A 219 -12.44 23.53 -7.13
N ASN A 220 -12.13 23.90 -5.89
CA ASN A 220 -12.16 22.96 -4.77
C ASN A 220 -13.58 22.55 -4.39
N GLN A 221 -14.57 23.44 -4.50
CA GLN A 221 -15.98 23.11 -4.30
C GLN A 221 -16.43 22.03 -5.28
N GLU A 222 -16.10 22.16 -6.56
CA GLU A 222 -16.40 21.15 -7.58
C GLU A 222 -15.74 19.79 -7.26
N LEU A 223 -14.49 19.80 -6.78
CA LEU A 223 -13.79 18.57 -6.40
C LEU A 223 -14.50 17.84 -5.25
N ILE A 224 -14.83 18.55 -4.17
CA ILE A 224 -15.44 17.92 -3.00
C ILE A 224 -16.87 17.45 -3.28
N GLN A 225 -17.63 18.15 -4.13
CA GLN A 225 -18.95 17.69 -4.62
C GLN A 225 -18.85 16.34 -5.35
N ASN A 226 -17.75 16.13 -6.08
CA ASN A 226 -17.45 14.87 -6.75
C ASN A 226 -16.77 13.82 -5.86
N GLY A 227 -16.53 14.12 -4.57
CA GLY A 227 -15.87 13.23 -3.60
C GLY A 227 -14.33 13.17 -3.73
N PHE A 228 -13.73 14.11 -4.44
CA PHE A 228 -12.29 14.27 -4.49
C PHE A 228 -11.81 15.14 -3.33
N ALA A 229 -10.60 14.86 -2.83
CA ALA A 229 -9.95 15.75 -1.88
C ALA A 229 -9.60 17.09 -2.56
N PRO A 230 -9.76 18.23 -1.85
CA PRO A 230 -9.41 19.53 -2.36
C PRO A 230 -7.89 19.75 -2.35
N PHE A 231 -7.42 20.74 -3.11
CA PHE A 231 -6.03 21.18 -3.11
C PHE A 231 -5.75 22.14 -1.91
N PRO A 232 -4.65 21.97 -1.17
CA PRO A 232 -4.15 22.98 -0.24
C PRO A 232 -3.41 24.08 -1.01
N ARG A 233 -2.90 25.08 -0.29
CA ARG A 233 -2.01 26.09 -0.89
C ARG A 233 -0.80 25.42 -1.54
N PHE A 234 -0.34 25.93 -2.68
CA PHE A 234 0.76 25.33 -3.46
C PHE A 234 2.01 25.00 -2.62
N LYS A 235 2.39 25.90 -1.68
CA LYS A 235 3.55 25.71 -0.78
C LYS A 235 3.42 24.51 0.20
N GLU A 236 2.23 23.95 0.33
CA GLU A 236 1.89 22.82 1.21
C GLU A 236 1.84 21.49 0.45
N GLN A 237 2.00 21.52 -0.88
CA GLN A 237 2.09 20.35 -1.75
C GLN A 237 3.55 19.84 -1.81
N VAL A 238 3.75 18.54 -2.07
CA VAL A 238 5.09 17.94 -2.19
C VAL A 238 5.12 16.91 -3.31
N GLY A 239 5.84 17.21 -4.39
CA GLY A 239 5.90 16.35 -5.57
C GLY A 239 4.50 16.08 -6.14
N GLY A 240 4.17 14.81 -6.42
CA GLY A 240 2.83 14.41 -6.86
C GLY A 240 1.76 14.37 -5.76
N ARG A 241 2.08 14.71 -4.50
CA ARG A 241 1.11 14.79 -3.41
C ARG A 241 0.58 16.22 -3.32
N GLU A 242 -0.57 16.43 -3.94
CA GLU A 242 -1.10 17.77 -4.19
C GLU A 242 -2.44 18.04 -3.48
N LYS A 243 -3.04 17.06 -2.80
CA LYS A 243 -4.36 17.19 -2.17
C LYS A 243 -4.28 17.04 -0.66
N TYR A 244 -5.26 17.58 0.06
CA TYR A 244 -5.39 17.28 1.49
C TYR A 244 -5.53 15.76 1.71
N GLU A 245 -4.95 15.27 2.81
CA GLU A 245 -4.84 13.85 3.14
C GLU A 245 -5.51 13.58 4.49
N ILE A 246 -6.15 12.42 4.62
CA ILE A 246 -6.67 11.92 5.91
C ILE A 246 -5.59 11.05 6.55
N HIS A 247 -5.02 11.56 7.63
CA HIS A 247 -4.02 10.90 8.46
C HIS A 247 -4.70 10.14 9.60
N HIS A 248 -4.13 9.02 10.03
CA HIS A 248 -4.56 8.35 11.27
C HIS A 248 -3.56 8.69 12.36
N VAL A 249 -4.03 9.19 13.51
CA VAL A 249 -3.18 9.64 14.62
C VAL A 249 -2.41 8.46 15.22
N GLU A 250 -3.16 7.43 15.64
CA GLU A 250 -2.64 6.08 15.82
C GLU A 250 -2.68 5.38 14.46
N GLU A 251 -1.50 5.09 13.92
CA GLU A 251 -1.41 4.50 12.60
C GLU A 251 -1.98 3.10 12.58
N ILE A 252 -2.64 2.75 11.48
CA ILE A 252 -3.26 1.44 11.27
C ILE A 252 -2.25 0.31 11.45
N GLN A 253 -1.00 0.49 10.99
CA GLN A 253 0.07 -0.50 11.14
C GLN A 253 0.43 -0.80 12.62
N TYR A 254 0.09 0.10 13.54
CA TYR A 254 0.29 -0.05 14.98
C TYR A 254 -1.01 -0.40 15.73
N GLY A 255 -2.08 -0.78 15.02
CA GLY A 255 -3.36 -1.18 15.61
C GLY A 255 -4.42 -0.08 15.66
N GLY A 256 -4.14 1.09 15.06
CA GLY A 256 -5.10 2.19 15.01
C GLY A 256 -6.36 1.84 14.21
N SER A 257 -7.53 2.27 14.72
CA SER A 257 -8.82 2.02 14.08
C SER A 257 -8.95 2.74 12.73
N VAL A 258 -9.42 2.03 11.70
CA VAL A 258 -9.52 2.50 10.31
C VAL A 258 -10.69 3.47 10.06
N TYR A 259 -11.79 3.30 10.80
CA TYR A 259 -13.04 4.05 10.59
C TYR A 259 -13.48 4.85 11.81
N ASP A 260 -12.59 4.99 12.80
CA ASP A 260 -12.81 5.91 13.92
C ASP A 260 -12.38 7.32 13.54
N VAL A 261 -13.33 8.24 13.40
CA VAL A 261 -13.03 9.62 12.99
C VAL A 261 -12.25 10.39 14.07
N ASP A 262 -12.29 9.94 15.33
CA ASP A 262 -11.49 10.53 16.41
C ASP A 262 -10.01 10.13 16.28
N ASN A 263 -9.73 9.04 15.56
CA ASN A 263 -8.39 8.65 15.15
C ASN A 263 -7.95 9.32 13.84
N MET A 264 -8.74 10.24 13.26
CA MET A 264 -8.45 10.85 11.96
C MET A 264 -8.20 12.36 12.04
N THR A 265 -7.22 12.82 11.27
CA THR A 265 -6.97 14.26 11.06
C THR A 265 -6.79 14.57 9.58
N ILE A 266 -7.11 15.82 9.21
CA ILE A 266 -6.86 16.35 7.87
C ILE A 266 -5.53 17.09 7.88
N THR A 267 -4.63 16.66 7.00
CA THR A 267 -3.27 17.20 6.91
C THR A 267 -2.96 17.69 5.51
N THR A 268 -2.06 18.65 5.38
CA THR A 268 -1.42 18.94 4.09
C THR A 268 -0.35 17.88 3.77
N PRO A 269 -0.05 17.61 2.48
CA PRO A 269 1.02 16.69 2.10
C PRO A 269 2.36 16.96 2.79
N LYS A 270 2.75 18.24 2.81
CA LYS A 270 3.99 18.67 3.48
C LYS A 270 3.99 18.36 4.97
N ASN A 271 2.87 18.60 5.64
CA ASN A 271 2.74 18.33 7.06
C ASN A 271 2.68 16.83 7.37
N HIS A 272 1.97 16.05 6.56
CA HIS A 272 1.92 14.59 6.70
C HIS A 272 3.32 13.96 6.62
N ILE A 273 4.16 14.43 5.70
CA ILE A 273 5.57 14.00 5.60
C ILE A 273 6.33 14.36 6.89
N ARG A 274 6.14 15.58 7.41
CA ARG A 274 6.79 16.04 8.64
C ARG A 274 6.40 15.22 9.87
N ILE A 275 5.14 14.81 9.97
CA ILE A 275 4.64 13.98 11.09
C ILE A 275 5.42 12.66 11.12
N HIS A 276 5.55 11.99 9.98
CA HIS A 276 6.26 10.72 9.88
C HIS A 276 7.78 10.84 9.97
N SER A 277 8.37 11.94 9.47
CA SER A 277 9.81 12.17 9.60
C SER A 277 10.26 12.41 11.04
N ASN A 278 9.36 12.86 11.92
CA ASN A 278 9.66 13.19 13.31
C ASN A 278 9.40 12.02 14.29
N LYS A 279 8.88 10.88 13.81
CA LYS A 279 8.70 9.66 14.61
C LYS A 279 9.96 8.76 14.63
N GLY A 280 11.06 9.20 14.00
CA GLY A 280 12.37 8.54 13.96
C GLY A 280 13.31 8.95 15.08
#